data_AF-A0A1F8LVI5-F1
#
_entry.id   AF-A0A1F8LVI5-F1
#
_cell.length_a   1.000
_cell.length_b   1.000
_cell.length_c   1.000
_cell.angle_alpha   90.00
_cell.angle_beta   90.00
_cell.angle_gamma   90.00
#
_symmetry.space_group_name_H-M   'P 1'
#
loop_
_entity.id
_entity.type
_entity.pdbx_description
1 polymer ?
#
loop_
_entity_poly.entity_id
_entity_poly.type
_entity_poly.pdbx_seq_one_letter_code
_entity_poly.pdbx_strand_id
1 'polypeptide(L)'
;MLIWDIEAKQEIASIKTPDSSNELTWINQNQVSLTSHGWIEIYDITTGTKVRTLAQGHFYTISPDKSLVAVAYLRNGISISDFSRGKKLADLKLEPVFLNGLAISPDGKLLAALTEFGSLIIWDISQYYNQ
;
A
#
# COMPACT_ATOMS: atom_id res chain seq x y z
N MET A 1 0.67 -12.77 -11.44
CA MET A 1 1.86 -12.71 -10.56
C MET A 1 2.59 -14.05 -10.59
N LEU A 2 3.92 -14.05 -10.67
CA LEU A 2 4.74 -15.26 -10.60
C LEU A 2 5.55 -15.28 -9.30
N ILE A 3 5.70 -16.46 -8.71
CA ILE A 3 6.53 -16.71 -7.54
C ILE A 3 7.71 -17.55 -8.00
N TRP A 4 8.92 -17.07 -7.74
CA TRP A 4 10.15 -17.69 -8.24
C TRP A 4 11.08 -18.05 -7.09
N ASP A 5 11.67 -19.23 -7.20
CA ASP A 5 12.84 -19.60 -6.43
C ASP A 5 14.07 -19.01 -7.13
N ILE A 6 14.79 -18.15 -6.42
CA ILE A 6 15.97 -17.47 -6.97
C ILE A 6 17.18 -18.41 -7.05
N GLU A 7 17.34 -19.30 -6.08
CA GLU A 7 18.48 -20.23 -6.02
C GLU A 7 18.32 -21.34 -7.06
N ALA A 8 17.14 -21.96 -7.09
CA ALA A 8 16.81 -23.02 -8.04
C ALA A 8 16.46 -22.49 -9.44
N LYS A 9 16.30 -21.16 -9.61
CA LYS A 9 15.97 -20.48 -10.87
C LYS A 9 14.75 -21.07 -11.56
N GLN A 10 13.71 -21.37 -10.79
CA GLN A 10 12.49 -21.97 -11.30
C GLN A 10 11.26 -21.29 -10.71
N GLU A 11 10.16 -21.33 -11.46
CA GLU A 11 8.87 -20.90 -10.96
C GLU A 11 8.38 -21.88 -9.88
N ILE A 12 8.01 -21.34 -8.72
CA ILE A 12 7.35 -22.06 -7.64
C ILE A 12 5.85 -22.14 -7.92
N ALA A 13 5.24 -21.02 -8.29
CA ALA A 13 3.81 -20.93 -8.57
C ALA A 13 3.46 -19.69 -9.41
N SER A 14 2.30 -19.75 -10.08
CA SER A 14 1.67 -18.61 -10.74
C SER A 14 0.28 -18.36 -10.18
N ILE A 15 0.01 -17.10 -9.84
CA ILE A 15 -1.28 -16.65 -9.34
C ILE A 15 -1.84 -15.68 -10.36
N LYS A 16 -3.04 -15.99 -10.87
CA LYS A 16 -3.77 -15.09 -11.75
C LYS A 16 -4.23 -13.89 -10.92
N THR A 17 -3.57 -12.77 -11.15
CA THR A 17 -3.94 -11.46 -10.61
C THR A 17 -4.57 -10.63 -11.73
N PRO A 18 -5.34 -9.59 -11.40
CA PRO A 18 -5.84 -8.68 -12.43
C PRO A 18 -4.72 -8.06 -13.26
N ASP A 19 -4.99 -7.75 -14.52
CA ASP A 19 -3.99 -7.40 -15.55
C ASP A 19 -3.33 -6.01 -15.37
N SER A 20 -3.63 -5.27 -14.30
CA SER A 20 -3.20 -3.88 -14.12
C SER A 20 -2.69 -3.55 -12.71
N SER A 21 -1.65 -4.26 -12.26
CA SER A 21 -0.98 -3.96 -10.99
C SER A 21 0.22 -3.05 -11.16
N ASN A 22 0.21 -1.90 -10.47
CA ASN A 22 1.31 -0.92 -10.50
C ASN A 22 2.26 -1.06 -9.30
N GLU A 23 1.79 -1.66 -8.21
CA GLU A 23 2.53 -1.78 -6.95
C GLU A 23 2.30 -3.16 -6.34
N LEU A 24 3.37 -3.76 -5.79
CA LEU A 24 3.37 -5.05 -5.12
C LEU A 24 4.22 -4.96 -3.85
N THR A 25 3.69 -5.37 -2.71
CA THR A 25 4.46 -5.44 -1.45
C THR A 25 4.16 -6.71 -0.66
N TRP A 26 5.15 -7.17 0.10
CA TRP A 26 4.97 -8.26 1.04
C TRP A 26 4.27 -7.78 2.29
N ILE A 27 3.17 -8.44 2.66
CA ILE A 27 2.49 -8.24 3.95
C ILE A 27 3.09 -9.17 4.99
N ASN A 28 3.29 -10.44 4.67
CA ASN A 28 3.92 -11.44 5.53
C ASN A 28 4.40 -12.60 4.65
N GLN A 29 4.85 -13.70 5.26
CA GLN A 29 5.38 -14.85 4.53
C GLN A 29 4.44 -15.40 3.43
N ASN A 30 3.12 -15.29 3.63
CA ASN A 30 2.12 -15.91 2.75
C ASN A 30 1.21 -14.88 2.08
N GLN A 31 1.37 -13.59 2.34
CA GLN A 31 0.46 -12.58 1.83
C GLN A 31 1.21 -11.44 1.17
N VAL A 32 0.66 -11.02 0.03
CA VAL A 32 1.11 -9.84 -0.71
C VAL A 32 -0.06 -8.89 -0.91
N SER A 33 0.26 -7.60 -0.97
CA SER A 33 -0.67 -6.58 -1.41
C SER A 33 -0.33 -6.15 -2.83
N LEU A 34 -1.36 -5.85 -3.61
CA LEU A 34 -1.22 -5.35 -4.97
C LEU A 34 -2.24 -4.26 -5.26
N THR A 35 -1.90 -3.32 -6.13
CA THR A 35 -2.89 -2.44 -6.74
C THR A 35 -3.56 -3.13 -7.93
N SER A 36 -4.83 -2.85 -8.16
CA SER A 36 -5.57 -3.34 -9.33
C SER A 36 -6.79 -2.46 -9.58
N HIS A 37 -6.91 -1.89 -10.79
CA HIS A 37 -8.09 -1.11 -11.21
C HIS A 37 -8.56 -0.06 -10.16
N GLY A 38 -7.62 0.60 -9.49
CA GLY A 38 -7.91 1.61 -8.46
C GLY A 38 -8.27 1.04 -7.08
N TRP A 39 -8.02 -0.24 -6.86
CA TRP A 39 -8.16 -0.92 -5.57
C TRP A 39 -6.82 -1.43 -5.08
N ILE A 40 -6.70 -1.54 -3.76
CA ILE A 40 -5.60 -2.19 -3.09
C ILE A 40 -6.13 -3.49 -2.52
N GLU A 41 -5.58 -4.60 -2.94
CA GLU A 41 -6.06 -5.94 -2.62
C GLU A 41 -4.96 -6.77 -1.97
N ILE A 42 -5.36 -7.66 -1.05
CA ILE A 42 -4.47 -8.60 -0.38
C ILE A 42 -4.75 -10.01 -0.91
N TYR A 43 -3.71 -10.72 -1.31
CA TYR A 43 -3.77 -12.09 -1.80
C TYR A 43 -2.95 -13.00 -0.90
N ASP A 44 -3.47 -14.21 -0.66
CA ASP A 44 -2.72 -15.31 -0.07
C ASP A 44 -2.04 -16.06 -1.22
N ILE A 45 -0.72 -16.20 -1.13
CA ILE A 45 0.08 -16.78 -2.19
C ILE A 45 0.15 -18.30 -2.13
N THR A 46 -0.18 -18.90 -0.98
CA THR A 46 -0.21 -20.34 -0.81
C THR A 46 -1.49 -20.91 -1.43
N THR A 47 -2.62 -20.24 -1.24
CA THR A 47 -3.90 -20.65 -1.83
C THR A 47 -4.16 -20.03 -3.21
N GLY A 48 -3.46 -18.95 -3.56
CA GLY A 48 -3.68 -18.21 -4.80
C GLY A 48 -4.98 -17.42 -4.82
N THR A 49 -5.56 -17.12 -3.65
CA THR A 49 -6.88 -16.47 -3.53
C THR A 49 -6.79 -15.07 -2.95
N LYS A 50 -7.68 -14.18 -3.39
CA LYS A 50 -7.88 -12.88 -2.75
C LYS A 50 -8.40 -13.07 -1.31
N VAL A 51 -7.68 -12.52 -0.34
CA VAL A 51 -8.04 -12.53 1.07
C VAL A 51 -9.03 -11.41 1.37
N ARG A 52 -8.73 -10.18 0.93
CA ARG A 52 -9.60 -9.01 1.12
C ARG A 52 -9.21 -7.85 0.21
N THR A 53 -10.15 -6.93 0.01
CA THR A 53 -9.86 -5.59 -0.50
C THR A 53 -9.57 -4.66 0.68
N LEU A 54 -8.45 -3.95 0.64
CA LEU A 54 -7.98 -3.06 1.71
C LEU A 54 -8.63 -1.68 1.61
N ALA A 55 -8.54 -1.05 0.44
CA ALA A 55 -9.06 0.29 0.19
C ALA A 55 -9.15 0.55 -1.33
N GLN A 56 -9.88 1.60 -1.70
CA GLN A 56 -9.78 2.21 -3.02
C GLN A 56 -8.62 3.22 -3.01
N GLY A 57 -7.81 3.28 -4.07
CA GLY A 57 -6.66 4.17 -4.19
C GLY A 57 -5.78 3.87 -5.41
N HIS A 58 -4.88 4.79 -5.75
CA HIS A 58 -3.96 4.63 -6.87
C HIS A 58 -2.68 3.88 -6.47
N PHE A 59 -2.08 4.29 -5.35
CA PHE A 59 -0.93 3.62 -4.71
C PHE A 59 -1.00 3.85 -3.21
N TYR A 60 -0.18 3.13 -2.46
CA TYR A 60 -0.25 3.11 -1.00
C TYR A 60 1.12 2.89 -0.37
N THR A 61 1.17 2.98 0.95
CA THR A 61 2.30 2.49 1.72
C THR A 61 1.79 1.97 3.06
N ILE A 62 2.41 0.93 3.59
CA ILE A 62 2.02 0.27 4.84
C ILE A 62 3.10 0.57 5.86
N SER A 63 2.70 0.89 7.09
CA SER A 63 3.66 1.12 8.18
C SER A 63 4.46 -0.16 8.46
N PRO A 64 5.71 -0.05 8.95
CA PRO A 64 6.55 -1.21 9.22
C PRO A 64 5.91 -2.24 10.19
N ASP A 65 5.16 -1.76 11.18
CA ASP A 65 4.41 -2.57 12.14
C ASP A 65 3.05 -3.07 11.61
N LYS A 66 2.66 -2.67 10.40
CA LYS A 66 1.40 -3.02 9.71
C LYS A 66 0.16 -2.62 10.48
N SER A 67 0.24 -1.57 11.29
CA SER A 67 -0.93 -0.99 11.96
C SER A 67 -1.64 0.05 11.08
N LEU A 68 -0.90 0.76 10.23
CA LEU A 68 -1.42 1.83 9.38
C LEU A 68 -1.19 1.54 7.89
N VAL A 69 -2.11 2.05 7.08
CA VAL A 69 -1.94 2.22 5.64
C VAL A 69 -2.22 3.65 5.25
N ALA A 70 -1.33 4.24 4.46
CA ALA A 70 -1.57 5.51 3.78
C ALA A 70 -1.93 5.23 2.32
N VAL A 71 -3.05 5.80 1.86
CA VAL A 71 -3.58 5.56 0.51
C VAL A 71 -3.70 6.87 -0.23
N ALA A 72 -3.02 6.99 -1.37
CA ALA A 72 -3.11 8.16 -2.22
C ALA A 72 -4.23 8.00 -3.26
N TYR A 73 -5.02 9.06 -3.41
CA TYR A 73 -6.07 9.15 -4.41
C TYR A 73 -5.64 10.07 -5.55
N LEU A 74 -6.19 9.85 -6.74
CA LEU A 74 -6.01 10.77 -7.86
C LEU A 74 -6.56 12.15 -7.47
N ARG A 75 -5.66 13.13 -7.32
CA ARG A 75 -5.94 14.56 -7.06
C ARG A 75 -6.73 14.88 -5.76
N ASN A 76 -6.96 13.90 -4.89
CA ASN A 76 -7.86 14.02 -3.73
C ASN A 76 -7.15 13.80 -2.38
N GLY A 77 -5.83 13.94 -2.34
CA GLY A 77 -5.05 13.81 -1.10
C GLY A 77 -4.76 12.36 -0.71
N ILE A 78 -4.49 12.17 0.58
CA ILE A 78 -4.09 10.88 1.16
C ILE A 78 -5.04 10.55 2.32
N SER A 79 -5.50 9.31 2.42
CA SER A 79 -6.15 8.82 3.64
C SER A 79 -5.17 8.02 4.49
N ILE A 80 -5.29 8.15 5.81
CA ILE A 80 -4.66 7.27 6.78
C ILE A 80 -5.73 6.36 7.36
N SER A 81 -5.49 5.06 7.32
CA SER A 81 -6.45 4.05 7.81
C SER A 81 -5.75 2.99 8.65
N ASP A 82 -6.49 2.37 9.57
CA ASP A 82 -6.10 1.15 10.27
C ASP A 82 -6.02 0.02 9.24
N PHE A 83 -4.84 -0.59 9.09
CA PHE A 83 -4.59 -1.65 8.12
C PHE A 83 -5.43 -2.90 8.43
N SER A 84 -5.48 -3.30 9.70
CA SER A 84 -6.16 -4.52 10.16
C SER A 84 -7.67 -4.40 10.01
N ARG A 85 -8.26 -3.26 10.38
CA ARG A 85 -9.71 -3.05 10.42
C ARG A 85 -10.27 -2.39 9.17
N GLY A 86 -9.43 -1.74 8.35
CA GLY A 86 -9.88 -0.94 7.21
C GLY A 86 -10.62 0.34 7.60
N LYS A 87 -10.52 0.75 8.88
CA LYS A 87 -11.17 1.96 9.39
C LYS A 87 -10.34 3.18 9.01
N LYS A 88 -10.93 4.13 8.31
CA LYS A 88 -10.29 5.42 8.05
C LYS A 88 -10.12 6.22 9.34
N LEU A 89 -8.91 6.69 9.58
CA LEU A 89 -8.51 7.46 10.77
C LEU A 89 -8.41 8.96 10.46
N ALA A 90 -7.89 9.32 9.28
CA ALA A 90 -7.74 10.71 8.88
C ALA A 90 -7.70 10.89 7.35
N ASP A 91 -7.96 12.12 6.90
CA ASP A 91 -7.66 12.58 5.54
C ASP A 91 -6.60 13.69 5.63
N LEU A 92 -5.47 13.47 4.96
CA LEU A 92 -4.44 14.47 4.74
C LEU A 92 -4.77 15.20 3.43
N LYS A 93 -5.47 16.32 3.55
CA LYS A 93 -5.84 17.14 2.40
C LYS A 93 -4.62 17.80 1.79
N LEU A 94 -4.56 17.75 0.48
CA LEU A 94 -3.57 18.40 -0.35
C LEU A 94 -4.31 19.26 -1.37
N GLU A 95 -3.67 20.36 -1.80
CA GLU A 95 -4.11 21.03 -3.02
C GLU A 95 -4.11 20.02 -4.19
N PRO A 96 -4.97 20.19 -5.22
CA PRO A 96 -5.08 19.24 -6.32
C PRO A 96 -3.74 19.02 -7.05
N VAL A 97 -3.02 17.98 -6.65
CA VAL A 97 -1.68 17.65 -7.15
C VAL A 97 -1.58 16.15 -7.38
N PHE A 98 -0.81 15.76 -8.39
CA PHE A 98 -0.43 14.36 -8.54
C PHE A 98 0.71 14.04 -7.57
N LEU A 99 0.57 12.90 -6.92
CA LEU A 99 1.63 12.31 -6.13
C LEU A 99 2.31 11.24 -6.98
N ASN A 100 3.63 11.13 -6.84
CA ASN A 100 4.46 10.14 -7.53
C ASN A 100 4.88 8.99 -6.61
N GLY A 101 4.70 9.14 -5.30
CA GLY A 101 5.01 8.07 -4.34
C GLY A 101 4.74 8.46 -2.90
N LEU A 102 4.62 7.44 -2.05
CA LEU A 102 4.51 7.54 -0.60
C LEU A 102 5.59 6.70 0.07
N ALA A 103 6.04 7.12 1.25
CA ALA A 103 6.88 6.30 2.12
C ALA A 103 6.60 6.60 3.59
N ILE A 104 6.48 5.57 4.42
CA ILE A 104 6.47 5.71 5.88
C ILE A 104 7.89 5.47 6.40
N SER A 105 8.33 6.29 7.35
CA SER A 105 9.66 6.15 7.97
C SER A 105 9.81 4.79 8.68
N PRO A 106 11.04 4.27 8.83
CA PRO A 106 11.28 2.99 9.50
C PRO A 106 10.75 2.91 10.94
N ASP A 107 10.66 4.04 11.65
CA ASP A 107 10.07 4.13 12.99
C ASP A 107 8.54 4.31 12.99
N GLY A 108 7.93 4.38 11.81
CA GLY A 108 6.49 4.51 11.60
C GLY A 108 5.92 5.92 11.79
N LYS A 109 6.70 6.89 12.28
CA LYS A 109 6.15 8.16 12.77
C LYS A 109 5.92 9.20 11.70
N LEU A 110 6.62 9.11 10.57
CA LEU A 110 6.54 10.09 9.50
C LEU A 110 6.00 9.46 8.23
N LEU A 111 5.10 10.18 7.56
CA LEU A 111 4.70 9.92 6.19
C LEU A 111 5.35 10.95 5.28
N ALA A 112 6.01 10.50 4.22
CA ALA A 112 6.50 11.32 3.13
C ALA A 112 5.65 11.09 1.87
N ALA A 113 5.32 12.18 1.16
CA ALA A 113 4.75 12.13 -0.18
C ALA A 113 5.59 12.97 -1.15
N LEU A 114 5.87 12.40 -2.32
CA LEU A 114 6.54 13.09 -3.42
C LEU A 114 5.48 13.60 -4.40
N THR A 115 5.49 14.89 -4.68
CA THR A 115 4.62 15.51 -5.71
C THR A 115 5.20 15.37 -7.11
N GLU A 116 4.37 15.52 -8.13
CA GLU A 116 4.76 15.57 -9.54
C GLU A 116 5.87 16.60 -9.82
N PHE A 117 5.83 17.74 -9.11
CA PHE A 117 6.79 18.84 -9.27
C PHE A 117 8.03 18.72 -8.37
N GLY A 118 8.27 17.54 -7.79
CA GLY A 118 9.48 17.25 -7.01
C GLY A 118 9.48 17.80 -5.58
N SER A 119 8.39 18.40 -5.12
CA SER A 119 8.24 18.77 -3.71
C SER A 119 7.98 17.54 -2.83
N LEU A 120 8.61 17.49 -1.66
CA LEU A 120 8.37 16.50 -0.61
C LEU A 120 7.50 17.12 0.48
N ILE A 121 6.44 16.42 0.85
CA ILE A 121 5.55 16.81 1.94
C ILE A 121 5.66 15.75 3.02
N ILE A 122 5.89 16.19 4.26
CA ILE A 122 6.09 15.32 5.41
C ILE A 122 4.99 15.59 6.45
N TRP A 123 4.40 14.52 6.98
CA TRP A 123 3.47 14.57 8.10
C TRP A 123 3.96 13.72 9.25
N ASP A 124 3.76 14.21 10.47
CA ASP A 124 3.78 13.37 11.67
C ASP A 124 2.45 12.60 11.74
N ILE A 125 2.54 11.28 11.71
CA ILE A 125 1.41 10.35 11.77
C ILE A 125 1.41 9.54 13.07
N SER A 126 2.31 9.83 14.01
CA SER A 126 2.45 9.09 15.28
C SER A 126 1.17 9.12 16.13
N GLN A 127 0.36 10.17 15.99
CA GLN A 127 -0.92 10.30 16.69
C GLN A 127 -2.00 9.30 16.24
N TYR A 128 -1.85 8.68 15.07
CA TYR A 128 -2.86 7.74 14.54
C TYR A 128 -2.65 6.30 15.00
N TYR A 129 -1.55 6.02 15.69
CA TYR A 129 -1.32 4.72 16.30
C TYR A 129 -2.27 4.53 17.51
N ASN A 130 -2.92 3.37 17.61
CA ASN A 130 -3.82 2.94 18.70
C ASN A 130 -5.23 3.58 18.76
N GLN A 131 -5.82 4.01 17.63
CA GLN A 131 -7.21 4.53 17.52
C GLN A 131 -8.23 3.52 16.94
#